data_AF-A0A8H5LR05-F1
#
_entry.id   AF-A0A8H5LR05-F1
#
_cell.length_a   1.000
_cell.length_b   1.000
_cell.length_c   1.000
_cell.angle_alpha   90.00
_cell.angle_beta   90.00
_cell.angle_gamma   90.00
#
_symmetry.space_group_name_H-M   'P 1'
#
loop_
_entity.id
_entity.type
_entity.pdbx_description
1 polymer ?
#
loop_
_entity_poly.entity_id
_entity_poly.type
_entity_poly.pdbx_seq_one_letter_code
_entity_poly.pdbx_strand_id
1 'polypeptide(L)'
;MSFNKLLLLMILPLSQLPYIMSQVLQSGTYVVRNGDFEVGRNLREDRTLLPKPVVLGPDVQGTTLEIEQIGSEGNNYLIKARGAPTANINNLVSALLTNEETAEEWRIEAVPQHGENRYIITTQDQEEGWVAPDEPGAQINCKPLISTKSFPPMYLPTEVFEIVSA
;
A
#
# COMPACT_ATOMS: atom_id res chain seq x y z
N MET A 1 -0.05 23.71 -2.24
CA MET A 1 0.78 24.12 -3.40
C MET A 1 0.91 22.91 -4.31
N SER A 2 0.20 22.90 -5.43
CA SER A 2 0.26 21.82 -6.41
C SER A 2 1.53 21.97 -7.25
N PHE A 3 2.50 21.09 -7.05
CA PHE A 3 3.63 20.98 -7.96
C PHE A 3 3.11 20.39 -9.27
N ASN A 4 3.00 21.23 -10.29
CA ASN A 4 2.59 20.83 -11.64
C ASN A 4 3.48 19.67 -12.11
N LYS A 5 2.89 18.50 -12.40
CA LYS A 5 3.55 17.35 -13.05
C LYS A 5 4.37 17.78 -14.30
N LEU A 6 3.96 18.86 -14.97
CA LEU A 6 4.69 19.46 -16.10
C LEU A 6 6.10 19.94 -15.77
N LEU A 7 6.39 20.39 -14.54
CA LEU A 7 7.70 20.94 -14.21
C LEU A 7 8.75 19.85 -13.97
N LEU A 8 8.32 18.69 -13.47
CA LEU A 8 9.19 17.53 -13.24
C LEU A 8 9.58 16.85 -14.57
N LEU A 9 8.72 16.93 -15.58
CA LEU A 9 8.92 16.39 -16.94
C LEU A 9 10.00 17.13 -17.75
N MET A 10 10.39 18.35 -17.37
CA MET A 10 11.32 19.17 -18.15
C MET A 10 12.81 18.97 -17.82
N ILE A 11 13.14 18.16 -16.82
CA ILE A 11 14.54 18.01 -16.32
C ILE A 11 15.09 16.59 -16.51
N LEU A 12 14.24 15.63 -16.88
CA LEU A 12 14.63 14.24 -17.09
C LEU A 12 14.74 13.91 -18.60
N PRO A 13 15.67 13.04 -19.01
CA PRO A 13 15.84 12.67 -20.40
C PRO A 13 14.57 12.02 -20.97
N LEU A 14 14.21 12.33 -22.22
CA LEU A 14 13.00 11.83 -22.91
C LEU A 14 12.84 10.29 -22.86
N SER A 15 13.94 9.54 -22.73
CA SER A 15 13.96 8.08 -22.59
C SER A 15 13.36 7.57 -21.28
N GLN A 16 13.20 8.43 -20.26
CA GLN A 16 12.59 8.09 -18.97
C GLN A 16 11.11 8.49 -18.88
N LEU A 17 10.52 9.10 -19.91
CA LEU A 17 9.10 9.44 -19.92
C LEU A 17 8.15 8.23 -19.84
N PRO A 18 8.40 7.08 -20.52
CA PRO A 18 7.60 5.88 -20.32
C PRO A 18 7.69 5.33 -18.89
N TYR A 19 8.82 5.57 -18.20
CA TYR A 19 9.07 5.13 -16.84
C TYR A 19 8.24 5.93 -15.82
N ILE A 20 8.16 7.26 -15.99
CA ILE A 20 7.37 8.16 -15.13
C ILE A 20 5.86 7.92 -15.31
N MET A 21 5.41 7.53 -16.51
CA MET A 21 3.99 7.30 -16.82
C MET A 21 3.48 5.92 -16.38
N SER A 22 4.35 4.95 -16.04
CA SER A 22 3.95 3.56 -15.69
C SER A 22 3.86 3.27 -14.18
N GLN A 23 3.96 4.28 -13.30
CA GLN A 23 4.04 4.08 -11.85
C GLN A 23 2.69 4.04 -11.11
N VAL A 24 1.59 4.22 -11.82
CA VAL A 24 0.22 4.09 -11.29
C VAL A 24 -0.20 2.63 -11.45
N LEU A 25 -0.54 1.97 -10.34
CA LEU A 25 -1.08 0.61 -10.39
C LEU A 25 -2.42 0.61 -11.12
N GLN A 26 -2.62 -0.40 -11.95
CA GLN A 26 -3.94 -0.66 -12.51
C GLN A 26 -4.83 -1.31 -11.46
N SER A 27 -6.15 -1.19 -11.60
CA SER A 27 -7.05 -1.99 -10.78
C SER A 27 -6.83 -3.48 -11.07
N GLY A 28 -6.71 -4.30 -10.03
CA GLY A 28 -6.44 -5.72 -10.20
C GLY A 28 -6.17 -6.45 -8.90
N THR A 29 -5.74 -7.70 -9.05
CA THR A 29 -5.36 -8.58 -7.95
C THR A 29 -3.85 -8.64 -7.85
N TYR A 30 -3.32 -8.40 -6.66
CA TYR A 30 -1.89 -8.25 -6.40
C TYR A 30 -1.44 -9.12 -5.25
N VAL A 31 -0.21 -9.61 -5.35
CA VAL A 31 0.54 -10.08 -4.20
C VAL A 31 1.31 -8.91 -3.61
N VAL A 32 1.09 -8.64 -2.33
CA VAL A 32 1.75 -7.57 -1.59
C VAL A 32 2.71 -8.18 -0.57
N ARG A 33 3.97 -7.72 -0.55
CA ARG A 33 5.03 -8.30 0.30
C ARG A 33 5.82 -7.25 1.06
N ASN A 34 6.34 -7.65 2.22
CA ASN A 34 7.45 -6.98 2.88
C ASN A 34 8.47 -8.04 3.31
N GLY A 35 9.70 -7.94 2.80
CA GLY A 35 10.69 -9.02 2.92
C GLY A 35 10.18 -10.33 2.27
N ASP A 36 10.34 -11.44 2.99
CA ASP A 36 9.96 -12.78 2.51
C ASP A 36 8.47 -13.11 2.72
N PHE A 37 7.72 -12.22 3.39
CA PHE A 37 6.34 -12.49 3.79
C PHE A 37 5.33 -11.70 2.96
N GLU A 38 4.16 -12.32 2.78
CA GLU A 38 3.00 -11.71 2.13
C GLU A 38 2.11 -11.00 3.15
N VAL A 39 1.36 -10.01 2.65
CA VAL A 39 0.38 -9.23 3.40
C VAL A 39 -1.03 -9.71 3.03
N GLY A 40 -1.85 -9.97 4.05
CA GLY A 40 -3.20 -10.48 3.81
C GLY A 40 -3.99 -10.65 5.09
N ARG A 41 -5.07 -11.42 5.00
CA ARG A 41 -5.88 -11.84 6.16
C ARG A 41 -5.60 -13.31 6.47
N ASN A 42 -5.57 -13.63 7.76
CA ASN A 42 -5.38 -15.01 8.22
C ASN A 42 -6.33 -15.98 7.51
N LEU A 43 -5.85 -17.18 7.20
CA LEU A 43 -6.67 -18.21 6.55
C LEU A 43 -7.77 -18.71 7.50
N ARG A 44 -7.46 -18.72 8.80
CA ARG A 44 -8.36 -19.10 9.89
C ARG A 44 -8.63 -17.88 10.77
N GLU A 45 -9.89 -17.47 10.80
CA GLU A 45 -10.36 -16.36 11.62
C GLU A 45 -11.53 -16.81 12.49
N ASP A 46 -11.80 -16.09 13.56
CA ASP A 46 -13.05 -16.24 14.29
C ASP A 46 -14.25 -15.83 13.39
N ARG A 47 -15.44 -16.29 13.77
CA ARG A 47 -16.69 -16.06 12.99
C ARG A 47 -17.40 -14.74 13.32
N THR A 48 -16.79 -13.87 14.11
CA THR A 48 -17.37 -12.55 14.39
C THR A 48 -17.29 -11.66 13.16
N LEU A 49 -18.18 -10.68 13.08
CA LEU A 49 -18.14 -9.61 12.08
C LEU A 49 -17.24 -8.44 12.48
N LEU A 50 -16.44 -8.59 13.55
CA LEU A 50 -15.47 -7.57 13.92
C LEU A 50 -14.44 -7.38 12.80
N PRO A 51 -13.87 -6.18 12.65
CA PRO A 51 -12.78 -5.92 11.71
C PRO A 51 -11.68 -6.97 11.86
N LYS A 52 -11.21 -7.48 10.71
CA LYS A 52 -10.19 -8.53 10.68
C LYS A 52 -8.80 -7.93 10.49
N PRO A 53 -7.79 -8.42 11.21
CA PRO A 53 -6.45 -7.89 11.08
C PRO A 53 -5.89 -8.18 9.68
N VAL A 54 -5.26 -7.17 9.08
CA VAL A 54 -4.37 -7.36 7.93
C VAL A 54 -2.97 -7.61 8.48
N VAL A 55 -2.43 -8.80 8.25
CA VAL A 55 -1.19 -9.28 8.86
C VAL A 55 -0.09 -9.49 7.81
N LEU A 56 1.16 -9.51 8.27
CA LEU A 56 2.33 -9.90 7.48
C LEU A 56 2.81 -11.26 7.97
N GLY A 57 2.80 -12.32 7.16
CA GLY A 57 3.37 -13.58 7.64
C GLY A 57 3.04 -14.84 6.84
N PRO A 58 3.49 -16.00 7.32
CA PRO A 58 3.37 -17.27 6.60
C PRO A 58 1.93 -17.79 6.53
N ASP A 59 1.04 -17.43 7.46
CA ASP A 59 -0.37 -17.88 7.41
C ASP A 59 -1.16 -17.22 6.27
N VAL A 60 -0.62 -16.16 5.67
CA VAL A 60 -1.26 -15.46 4.54
C VAL A 60 -0.50 -15.67 3.23
N GLN A 61 0.43 -16.62 3.19
CA GLN A 61 1.16 -16.94 1.98
C GLN A 61 0.24 -17.56 0.91
N GLY A 62 0.41 -17.11 -0.33
CA GLY A 62 -0.47 -17.42 -1.45
C GLY A 62 -1.76 -16.62 -1.47
N THR A 63 -1.93 -15.64 -0.58
CA THR A 63 -3.10 -14.75 -0.61
C THR A 63 -2.82 -13.51 -1.44
N THR A 64 -3.89 -12.89 -1.92
CA THR A 64 -3.83 -11.70 -2.77
C THR A 64 -4.72 -10.61 -2.20
N LEU A 65 -4.35 -9.36 -2.49
CA LEU A 65 -5.17 -8.18 -2.25
C LEU A 65 -5.80 -7.72 -3.56
N GLU A 66 -7.04 -7.27 -3.51
CA GLU A 66 -7.66 -6.55 -4.62
C GLU A 66 -7.36 -5.06 -4.42
N ILE A 67 -6.76 -4.42 -5.42
CA ILE A 67 -6.44 -3.00 -5.42
C ILE A 67 -7.30 -2.36 -6.51
N GLU A 68 -8.21 -1.48 -6.13
CA GLU A 68 -9.15 -0.83 -7.04
C GLU A 68 -8.87 0.68 -7.06
N GLN A 69 -8.49 1.21 -8.22
CA GLN A 69 -8.27 2.65 -8.37
C GLN A 69 -9.59 3.41 -8.18
N ILE A 70 -9.52 4.45 -7.35
CA ILE A 70 -10.64 5.36 -7.09
C ILE A 70 -10.47 6.60 -7.99
N GLY A 71 -11.49 6.85 -8.82
CA GLY A 71 -11.48 7.94 -9.79
C GLY A 71 -10.72 7.61 -11.08
N SER A 72 -10.70 8.56 -12.02
CA SER A 72 -10.07 8.39 -13.34
C SER A 72 -8.62 8.85 -13.40
N GLU A 73 -8.15 9.57 -12.37
CA GLU A 73 -6.81 10.15 -12.33
C GLU A 73 -6.29 10.12 -10.89
N GLY A 74 -5.08 9.59 -10.68
CA GLY A 74 -4.38 9.67 -9.40
C GLY A 74 -3.89 8.34 -8.86
N ASN A 75 -3.53 8.37 -7.58
CA ASN A 75 -2.90 7.28 -6.85
C ASN A 75 -3.76 6.82 -5.67
N ASN A 76 -5.08 7.07 -5.72
CA ASN A 76 -6.00 6.70 -4.65
C ASN A 76 -6.63 5.36 -4.98
N TYR A 77 -6.71 4.48 -3.98
CA TYR A 77 -7.15 3.10 -4.15
C TYR A 77 -7.98 2.65 -2.96
N LEU A 78 -8.95 1.80 -3.25
CA LEU A 78 -9.52 0.90 -2.27
C LEU A 78 -8.69 -0.38 -2.28
N ILE A 79 -8.17 -0.77 -1.12
CA ILE A 79 -7.46 -2.04 -0.96
C ILE A 79 -8.38 -3.00 -0.23
N LYS A 80 -8.60 -4.20 -0.77
CA LYS A 80 -9.44 -5.23 -0.16
C LYS A 80 -8.64 -6.48 0.14
N ALA A 81 -8.82 -7.00 1.34
CA ALA A 81 -8.28 -8.28 1.76
C ALA A 81 -9.42 -9.31 1.86
N ARG A 82 -9.37 -10.33 0.99
CA ARG A 82 -10.42 -11.35 0.85
C ARG A 82 -11.82 -10.71 0.66
N GLY A 83 -11.91 -9.77 -0.28
CA GLY A 83 -13.14 -9.05 -0.64
C GLY A 83 -13.58 -7.94 0.32
N ALA A 84 -12.97 -7.79 1.51
CA ALA A 84 -13.34 -6.77 2.49
C ALA A 84 -12.38 -5.56 2.42
N PRO A 85 -12.87 -4.32 2.32
CA PRO A 85 -12.03 -3.13 2.21
C PRO A 85 -11.26 -2.84 3.51
N THR A 86 -10.06 -2.26 3.39
CA THR A 86 -9.19 -1.99 4.54
C THR A 86 -9.31 -0.55 5.03
N ALA A 87 -9.15 -0.36 6.34
CA ALA A 87 -9.13 0.94 7.01
C ALA A 87 -8.05 0.99 8.09
N ASN A 88 -7.69 2.21 8.48
CA ASN A 88 -6.93 2.46 9.70
C ASN A 88 -7.87 2.46 10.91
N ILE A 89 -7.67 1.52 11.84
CA ILE A 89 -8.41 1.46 13.10
C ILE A 89 -7.42 1.39 14.25
N ASN A 90 -7.37 2.44 15.08
CA ASN A 90 -6.44 2.52 16.21
C ASN A 90 -4.97 2.26 15.80
N ASN A 91 -4.54 2.87 14.70
CA ASN A 91 -3.17 2.77 14.17
C ASN A 91 -2.81 1.36 13.66
N LEU A 92 -3.82 0.58 13.27
CA LEU A 92 -3.66 -0.77 12.73
C LEU A 92 -4.52 -0.93 11.47
N VAL A 93 -3.96 -1.59 10.45
CA VAL A 93 -4.69 -1.84 9.21
C VAL A 93 -5.62 -3.04 9.39
N SER A 94 -6.92 -2.81 9.21
CA SER A 94 -7.95 -3.82 9.42
C SER A 94 -8.90 -3.88 8.23
N ALA A 95 -9.33 -5.07 7.85
CA ALA A 95 -10.38 -5.29 6.88
C ALA A 95 -11.76 -5.20 7.52
N LEU A 96 -12.64 -4.40 6.94
CA LEU A 96 -13.99 -4.11 7.43
C LEU A 96 -14.97 -5.16 6.89
N LEU A 97 -15.53 -5.99 7.77
CA LEU A 97 -16.62 -6.92 7.39
C LEU A 97 -18.02 -6.29 7.50
N THR A 98 -18.08 -5.12 8.11
CA THR A 98 -19.27 -4.26 8.30
C THR A 98 -18.82 -2.81 8.25
N ASN A 99 -19.74 -1.89 7.98
CA ASN A 99 -19.47 -0.45 7.85
C ASN A 99 -18.41 -0.18 6.76
N GLU A 100 -18.49 -0.88 5.63
CA GLU A 100 -17.53 -0.77 4.53
C GLU A 100 -17.47 0.65 3.94
N GLU A 101 -18.51 1.47 4.13
CA GLU A 101 -18.54 2.88 3.76
C GLU A 101 -17.51 3.75 4.53
N THR A 102 -16.92 3.24 5.62
CA THR A 102 -15.85 3.91 6.36
C THR A 102 -14.46 3.42 5.97
N ALA A 103 -14.34 2.74 4.83
CA ALA A 103 -13.04 2.31 4.32
C ALA A 103 -12.10 3.49 4.06
N GLU A 104 -10.80 3.26 4.24
CA GLU A 104 -9.78 4.27 3.94
C GLU A 104 -9.52 4.32 2.43
N GLU A 105 -9.38 5.53 1.90
CA GLU A 105 -8.87 5.75 0.56
C GLU A 105 -7.34 5.80 0.61
N TRP A 106 -6.69 4.68 0.30
CA TRP A 106 -5.24 4.57 0.40
C TRP A 106 -4.56 5.24 -0.79
N ARG A 107 -3.47 5.95 -0.53
CA ARG A 107 -2.57 6.45 -1.57
C ARG A 107 -1.43 5.45 -1.78
N ILE A 108 -1.25 4.96 -3.00
CA ILE A 108 -0.13 4.05 -3.34
C ILE A 108 0.85 4.77 -4.25
N GLU A 109 2.09 4.92 -3.80
CA GLU A 109 3.13 5.65 -4.54
C GLU A 109 4.35 4.78 -4.78
N ALA A 110 4.81 4.74 -6.02
CA ALA A 110 6.04 4.07 -6.37
C ALA A 110 7.24 4.81 -5.79
N VAL A 111 8.19 4.04 -5.26
CA VAL A 111 9.46 4.51 -4.71
C VAL A 111 10.62 3.82 -5.43
N PRO A 112 10.86 4.17 -6.72
CA PRO A 112 11.79 3.45 -7.59
C PRO A 112 13.23 3.39 -7.09
N GLN A 113 13.64 4.35 -6.24
CA GLN A 113 14.92 4.34 -5.54
C GLN A 113 15.11 3.15 -4.59
N HIS A 114 14.04 2.42 -4.26
CA HIS A 114 14.08 1.17 -3.49
C HIS A 114 14.07 -0.09 -4.37
N GLY A 115 13.95 0.04 -5.69
CA GLY A 115 13.87 -1.07 -6.64
C GLY A 115 12.58 -1.11 -7.45
N GLU A 116 12.48 -2.08 -8.35
CA GLU A 116 11.28 -2.32 -9.15
C GLU A 116 10.11 -2.80 -8.28
N ASN A 117 8.88 -2.42 -8.66
CA ASN A 117 7.64 -2.79 -7.96
C ASN A 117 7.62 -2.42 -6.47
N ARG A 118 8.37 -1.39 -6.08
CA ARG A 118 8.42 -0.89 -4.70
C ARG A 118 7.50 0.29 -4.51
N TYR A 119 6.67 0.22 -3.48
CA TYR A 119 5.66 1.21 -3.18
C TYR A 119 5.60 1.53 -1.68
N ILE A 120 5.16 2.74 -1.37
CA ILE A 120 4.61 3.07 -0.05
C ILE A 120 3.09 3.12 -0.15
N ILE A 121 2.41 2.81 0.94
CA ILE A 121 0.95 2.86 1.05
C ILE A 121 0.61 3.80 2.21
N THR A 122 -0.04 4.92 1.92
CA THR A 122 -0.36 5.96 2.91
C THR A 122 -1.86 6.23 2.99
N THR A 123 -2.31 6.83 4.09
CA THR A 123 -3.66 7.42 4.18
C THR A 123 -3.84 8.50 3.10
N GLN A 124 -5.09 8.86 2.80
CA GLN A 124 -5.37 9.84 1.74
C GLN A 124 -4.67 11.19 1.98
N ASP A 125 -4.63 11.63 3.25
CA ASP A 125 -3.97 12.85 3.72
C ASP A 125 -2.44 12.73 3.82
N GLN A 126 -1.90 11.52 3.69
CA GLN A 126 -0.48 11.16 3.78
C GLN A 126 0.16 11.43 5.14
N GLU A 127 -0.62 11.57 6.20
CA GLU A 127 -0.09 11.72 7.56
C GLU A 127 0.45 10.39 8.11
N GLU A 128 -0.17 9.27 7.71
CA GLU A 128 0.19 7.93 8.15
C GLU A 128 0.30 6.97 6.97
N GLY A 129 0.89 5.80 7.20
CA GLY A 129 0.95 4.75 6.21
C GLY A 129 1.23 3.37 6.80
N TRP A 130 1.17 2.38 5.92
CA TRP A 130 1.40 0.99 6.27
C TRP A 130 2.84 0.81 6.71
N VAL A 131 3.03 0.17 7.86
CA VAL A 131 4.35 -0.22 8.36
C VAL A 131 4.32 -1.68 8.79
N ALA A 132 5.14 -2.48 8.13
CA ALA A 132 5.37 -3.88 8.44
C ALA A 132 5.82 -4.02 9.91
N PRO A 133 5.22 -4.96 10.67
CA PRO A 133 5.67 -5.28 12.01
C PRO A 133 6.99 -6.06 11.97
N ASP A 134 7.70 -6.08 13.10
CA ASP A 134 8.95 -6.84 13.23
C ASP A 134 8.72 -8.36 13.32
N GLU A 135 7.54 -8.78 13.80
CA GLU A 135 7.19 -10.18 14.04
C GLU A 135 6.25 -10.73 12.96
N PRO A 136 6.58 -11.86 12.31
CA PRO A 136 5.67 -12.53 11.39
C PRO A 136 4.38 -12.99 12.10
N GLY A 137 3.25 -12.83 11.41
CA GLY A 137 1.91 -13.06 11.94
C GLY A 137 1.31 -11.85 12.67
N ALA A 138 2.09 -10.80 12.93
CA ALA A 138 1.57 -9.57 13.50
C ALA A 138 0.83 -8.71 12.46
N GLN A 139 -0.02 -7.84 12.96
CA GLN A 139 -0.83 -6.93 12.16
C GLN A 139 0.02 -5.78 11.60
N ILE A 140 -0.31 -5.33 10.38
CA ILE A 140 0.28 -4.14 9.78
C ILE A 140 -0.12 -2.91 10.60
N ASN A 141 0.87 -2.09 10.95
CA ASN A 141 0.65 -0.83 11.63
C ASN A 141 0.26 0.26 10.62
N CYS A 142 -0.51 1.26 11.07
CA CYS A 142 -0.72 2.51 10.36
C CYS A 142 -0.16 3.65 11.21
N LYS A 143 0.94 4.26 10.77
CA LYS A 143 1.64 5.31 11.53
C LYS A 143 2.43 6.23 10.59
N PRO A 144 2.91 7.40 11.05
CA PRO A 144 3.74 8.27 10.24
C PRO A 144 4.98 7.56 9.68
N LEU A 145 5.23 7.75 8.39
CA LEU A 145 6.40 7.18 7.70
C LEU A 145 7.66 8.02 7.97
N ILE A 146 8.80 7.34 8.11
CA ILE A 146 10.09 7.98 8.37
C ILE A 146 10.92 7.98 7.09
N SER A 147 11.32 9.17 6.64
CA SER A 147 12.17 9.31 5.46
C SER A 147 13.38 10.22 5.69
N THR A 148 14.40 10.02 4.87
CA THR A 148 15.55 10.92 4.80
C THR A 148 15.17 12.25 4.14
N LYS A 149 15.87 13.33 4.49
CA LYS A 149 15.74 14.65 3.83
C LYS A 149 16.49 14.72 2.48
N SER A 150 16.67 13.59 1.80
CA SER A 150 17.34 13.51 0.49
C SER A 150 16.35 13.66 -0.66
N PHE A 151 16.85 13.82 -1.88
CA PHE A 151 16.04 13.77 -3.10
C PHE A 151 16.61 12.71 -4.08
N PRO A 152 15.90 11.60 -4.34
CA PRO A 152 14.61 11.22 -3.72
C PRO A 152 14.74 10.87 -2.24
N PRO A 153 13.64 10.90 -1.47
CA PRO A 153 13.62 10.45 -0.08
C PRO A 153 13.84 8.93 0.00
N MET A 154 14.53 8.48 1.03
CA MET A 154 14.69 7.05 1.35
C MET A 154 13.81 6.71 2.54
N TYR A 155 13.01 5.66 2.42
CA TYR A 155 12.12 5.15 3.47
C TYR A 155 12.74 3.95 4.21
N LEU A 156 12.19 3.59 5.36
CA LEU A 156 12.63 2.38 6.05
C LEU A 156 12.17 1.12 5.29
N PRO A 157 12.93 0.01 5.32
CA PRO A 157 12.52 -1.23 4.66
C PRO A 157 11.15 -1.74 5.11
N THR A 158 10.74 -1.47 6.35
CA THR A 158 9.44 -1.84 6.90
C THR A 158 8.28 -1.01 6.35
N GLU A 159 8.56 0.11 5.68
CA GLU A 159 7.55 1.03 5.12
C GLU A 159 7.37 0.84 3.61
N VAL A 160 8.23 0.04 2.98
CA VAL A 160 8.26 -0.19 1.54
C VAL A 160 7.77 -1.60 1.23
N PHE A 161 6.73 -1.69 0.41
CA PHE A 161 6.11 -2.95 0.02
C PHE A 161 6.43 -3.28 -1.44
N GLU A 162 6.63 -4.56 -1.72
CA GLU A 162 6.53 -5.07 -3.08
C GLU A 162 5.06 -5.23 -3.47
N ILE A 163 4.68 -4.77 -4.66
CA ILE A 163 3.34 -4.99 -5.18
C ILE A 163 3.46 -5.53 -6.61
N VAL A 164 3.10 -6.80 -6.79
CA VAL A 164 3.23 -7.51 -8.07
C VAL A 164 1.87 -8.10 -8.46
N SER A 165 1.48 -7.97 -9.72
CA SER A 165 0.23 -8.58 -10.21
C SER A 165 0.25 -10.08 -9.92
N ALA A 166 -0.85 -10.59 -9.36
CA ALA A 166 -1.05 -12.02 -9.14
C ALA A 166 -1.28 -12.78 -10.46
#